data_AF-A0A7S2DZ20-F1
#
_entry.id   AF-A0A7S2DZ20-F1
#
_cell.length_a   1.000
_cell.length_b   1.000
_cell.length_c   1.000
_cell.angle_alpha   90.00
_cell.angle_beta   90.00
_cell.angle_gamma   90.00
#
_symmetry.space_group_name_H-M   'P 1'
#
loop_
_entity.id
_entity.type
_entity.pdbx_description
1 polymer ?
#
loop_
_entity_poly.entity_id
_entity_poly.type
_entity_poly.pdbx_seq_one_letter_code
_entity_poly.pdbx_strand_id
1 'polypeptide(L)'
;AIAAAAIATTSTTPIGSSTSVSSGTGRMQRGEISATYFDYPKAAERAYALLPQLKVVMLLREPVSRVLSSFNMRWQIEICGKLTWTRPDCYRAITSREVVRENAVGPFQRAAALKVWGKCAADGKSLKSECLRSDFLSKLRERTNTEMREIDDCTRRTPSETLGVCLGYRTLSQKKLYKAMEDNAYVYRSIYVEHLQGWLRFYPPSQLLVVPSEALFADSTRPAAMASFATFLGLSASGPSVNPKVLTAASPAATDGSPHENGRTYVVDEAPEELAAPMRAWLCPKNRQLAKLLQRHPLTSEALTRVLVAAGGQGGGGGEDGEVSEAGEVAAVGGGGE
;
A
#
# COMPACT_ATOMS: atom_id res chain seq x y z
N ALA A 1 0.98 4.68 -3.16
CA ALA A 1 0.94 4.89 -1.70
C ALA A 1 -0.47 4.64 -1.13
N ILE A 2 -1.07 3.46 -1.26
CA ILE A 2 -2.41 3.26 -0.70
C ILE A 2 -2.53 1.83 -0.16
N ALA A 3 -2.46 1.70 1.17
CA ALA A 3 -3.35 0.78 1.86
C ALA A 3 -4.52 1.66 2.32
N ALA A 4 -5.65 1.61 1.62
CA ALA A 4 -6.86 2.34 2.00
C ALA A 4 -7.80 1.37 2.68
N ALA A 5 -8.27 1.72 3.87
CA ALA A 5 -9.54 1.24 4.34
C ALA A 5 -10.61 2.20 3.78
N ALA A 6 -11.45 1.74 2.85
CA ALA A 6 -12.69 2.42 2.52
C ALA A 6 -13.80 1.83 3.41
N ILE A 7 -14.39 2.70 4.23
CA ILE A 7 -15.51 2.41 5.12
C ILE A 7 -16.78 2.75 4.35
N ALA A 8 -17.64 1.78 4.06
CA ALA A 8 -18.95 2.03 3.47
C ALA A 8 -20.05 1.70 4.49
N THR A 9 -20.79 2.72 4.93
CA THR A 9 -21.93 2.55 5.83
C THR A 9 -23.22 2.44 5.05
N THR A 10 -23.95 1.36 5.24
CA THR A 10 -25.35 1.27 4.83
C THR A 10 -26.23 1.88 5.93
N SER A 11 -26.51 3.19 5.87
CA SER A 11 -27.54 3.78 6.73
C SER A 11 -28.91 3.70 6.04
N THR A 12 -29.88 3.07 6.69
CA THR A 12 -31.31 3.12 6.34
C THR A 12 -31.96 4.30 7.04
N THR A 13 -31.87 5.48 6.45
CA THR A 13 -32.76 6.60 6.82
C THR A 13 -33.43 7.13 5.55
N PRO A 14 -34.77 7.09 5.46
CA PRO A 14 -35.49 7.74 4.38
C PRO A 14 -35.28 9.25 4.51
N ILE A 15 -34.81 9.90 3.44
CA ILE A 15 -34.78 11.35 3.37
C ILE A 15 -36.20 11.78 2.96
N GLY A 16 -36.93 12.39 3.89
CA GLY A 16 -38.24 12.98 3.63
C GLY A 16 -38.14 14.29 2.84
N SER A 17 -39.04 14.43 1.84
CA SER A 17 -39.64 15.62 1.19
C SER A 17 -38.76 16.85 0.94
N SER A 18 -38.73 17.54 -0.20
CA SER A 18 -39.61 17.67 -1.37
C SER A 18 -38.71 18.30 -2.45
N THR A 19 -38.74 17.85 -3.71
CA THR A 19 -39.40 18.49 -4.85
C THR A 19 -39.00 17.69 -6.09
N SER A 20 -39.90 17.64 -7.06
CA SER A 20 -39.89 16.74 -8.22
C SER A 20 -38.60 16.78 -9.06
N VAL A 21 -37.83 15.69 -8.99
CA VAL A 21 -36.97 15.20 -10.07
C VAL A 21 -37.30 13.72 -10.25
N SER A 22 -37.44 13.31 -11.51
CA SER A 22 -37.87 11.98 -11.95
C SER A 22 -37.18 10.83 -11.20
N SER A 23 -38.02 9.88 -10.79
CA SER A 23 -37.73 8.74 -9.93
C SER A 23 -36.70 7.78 -10.51
N GLY A 24 -35.45 7.92 -10.11
CA GLY A 24 -34.55 6.79 -9.89
C GLY A 24 -34.50 6.52 -8.39
N THR A 25 -35.25 5.53 -7.91
CA THR A 25 -35.32 5.12 -6.49
C THR A 25 -34.06 4.36 -6.03
N GLY A 26 -32.87 4.85 -6.39
CA GLY A 26 -31.60 4.26 -6.01
C GLY A 26 -31.13 4.78 -4.65
N ARG A 27 -30.99 3.90 -3.66
CA ARG A 27 -30.44 4.24 -2.34
C ARG A 27 -28.94 4.56 -2.46
N MET A 28 -28.57 5.82 -2.24
CA MET A 28 -27.16 6.25 -2.29
C MET A 28 -26.37 5.65 -1.12
N GLN A 29 -25.28 4.95 -1.43
CA GLN A 29 -24.34 4.44 -0.44
C GLN A 29 -23.42 5.58 0.01
N ARG A 30 -23.09 5.64 1.31
CA ARG A 30 -22.14 6.62 1.86
C ARG A 30 -20.92 5.90 2.41
N GLY A 31 -19.77 6.52 2.27
CA GLY A 31 -18.54 6.00 2.82
C GLY A 31 -17.50 7.09 3.04
N GLU A 32 -16.44 6.70 3.74
CA GLU A 32 -15.23 7.50 3.95
C GLU A 32 -13.99 6.64 3.70
N ILE A 33 -12.85 7.28 3.50
CA ILE A 33 -11.59 6.60 3.22
C ILE A 33 -10.53 7.18 4.15
N SER A 34 -9.92 6.28 4.93
CA SER A 34 -8.84 6.62 5.85
C SER A 34 -7.78 5.53 5.82
N ALA A 35 -6.67 5.80 5.15
CA ALA A 35 -5.59 4.84 4.95
C ALA A 35 -5.01 4.26 6.26
N THR A 36 -5.07 5.04 7.34
CA THR A 36 -4.50 4.66 8.63
C THR A 36 -5.37 3.70 9.43
N TYR A 37 -6.66 3.51 9.12
CA TYR A 37 -7.49 2.62 9.94
C TYR A 37 -7.05 1.17 9.90
N PHE A 38 -6.53 0.71 8.77
CA PHE A 38 -6.20 -0.70 8.60
C PHE A 38 -5.19 -1.16 9.67
N ASP A 39 -4.13 -0.37 9.89
CA ASP A 39 -3.01 -0.71 10.77
C ASP A 39 -3.06 -0.06 12.16
N TYR A 40 -4.05 0.81 12.41
CA TYR A 40 -4.21 1.49 13.68
C TYR A 40 -4.81 0.56 14.76
N PRO A 41 -4.10 0.28 15.88
CA PRO A 41 -4.50 -0.77 16.83
C PRO A 41 -5.89 -0.66 17.47
N LYS A 42 -6.48 0.55 17.46
CA LYS A 42 -7.80 0.84 18.09
C LYS A 42 -8.92 1.04 17.06
N ALA A 43 -8.63 0.94 15.76
CA ALA A 43 -9.59 1.30 14.71
C ALA A 43 -10.73 0.29 14.59
N ALA A 44 -10.44 -1.00 14.43
CA ALA A 44 -11.46 -2.04 14.24
C ALA A 44 -12.47 -2.08 15.41
N GLU A 45 -11.97 -2.02 16.65
CA GLU A 45 -12.78 -2.01 17.88
C GLU A 45 -13.73 -0.80 17.92
N ARG A 46 -13.21 0.40 17.65
CA ARG A 46 -14.01 1.64 17.63
C ARG A 46 -15.01 1.68 16.49
N ALA A 47 -14.60 1.20 15.31
CA ALA A 47 -15.47 1.09 14.15
C ALA A 47 -16.65 0.16 14.45
N TYR A 48 -16.38 -1.00 15.06
CA TYR A 48 -17.42 -1.97 15.42
C TYR A 48 -18.38 -1.44 16.47
N ALA A 49 -17.87 -0.76 17.50
CA ALA A 49 -18.69 -0.15 18.54
C ALA A 49 -19.68 0.91 17.98
N LEU A 50 -19.31 1.60 16.90
CA LEU A 50 -20.16 2.63 16.27
C LEU A 50 -21.03 2.05 15.14
N LEU A 51 -20.47 1.15 14.33
CA LEU A 51 -21.02 0.67 13.06
C LEU A 51 -20.79 -0.84 12.93
N PRO A 52 -21.53 -1.69 13.67
CA PRO A 52 -21.34 -3.14 13.62
C PRO A 52 -21.68 -3.75 12.25
N GLN A 53 -22.54 -3.08 11.47
CA GLN A 53 -22.94 -3.49 10.11
C GLN A 53 -22.03 -2.93 9.01
N LEU A 54 -20.88 -2.35 9.36
CA LEU A 54 -19.97 -1.71 8.42
C LEU A 54 -19.41 -2.72 7.40
N LYS A 55 -19.34 -2.32 6.12
CA LYS A 55 -18.53 -2.99 5.12
C LYS A 55 -17.17 -2.30 5.01
N VAL A 56 -16.09 -3.08 5.09
CA VAL A 56 -14.71 -2.57 5.07
C VAL A 56 -14.01 -3.10 3.84
N VAL A 57 -13.43 -2.20 3.06
CA VAL A 57 -12.59 -2.54 1.90
C VAL A 57 -11.16 -2.17 2.20
N MET A 58 -10.24 -3.10 2.01
CA MET A 58 -8.82 -2.97 2.33
C MET A 58 -8.01 -3.14 1.07
N LEU A 59 -7.14 -2.18 0.79
CA LEU A 59 -6.17 -2.28 -0.30
C LEU A 59 -4.82 -2.76 0.24
N LEU A 60 -4.26 -3.82 -0.33
CA LEU A 60 -2.93 -4.33 0.04
C LEU A 60 -1.97 -4.19 -1.13
N ARG A 61 -0.74 -3.73 -0.88
CA ARG A 61 0.31 -3.55 -1.90
C ARG A 61 1.44 -4.54 -1.63
N GLU A 62 2.31 -4.83 -2.59
CA GLU A 62 3.60 -5.44 -2.30
C GLU A 62 4.28 -4.70 -1.12
N PRO A 63 4.60 -5.40 -0.02
CA PRO A 63 4.87 -4.74 1.25
C PRO A 63 6.18 -3.94 1.25
N VAL A 64 7.22 -4.32 0.51
CA VAL A 64 8.44 -3.50 0.41
C VAL A 64 8.19 -2.20 -0.35
N SER A 65 7.44 -2.29 -1.44
CA SER A 65 6.96 -1.13 -2.20
C SER A 65 6.04 -0.23 -1.36
N ARG A 66 5.27 -0.81 -0.43
CA ARG A 66 4.48 -0.06 0.56
C ARG A 66 5.39 0.66 1.57
N VAL A 67 6.37 -0.03 2.14
CA VAL A 67 7.36 0.55 3.08
C VAL A 67 8.06 1.76 2.45
N LEU A 68 8.63 1.59 1.25
CA LEU A 68 9.29 2.66 0.51
C LEU A 68 8.34 3.85 0.30
N SER A 69 7.12 3.57 -0.14
CA SER A 69 6.13 4.60 -0.44
C SER A 69 5.70 5.40 0.80
N SER A 70 5.50 4.75 1.95
CA SER A 70 5.21 5.42 3.21
C SER A 70 6.41 6.24 3.70
N PHE A 71 7.63 5.71 3.58
CA PHE A 71 8.84 6.43 3.95
C PHE A 71 9.08 7.66 3.08
N ASN A 72 8.91 7.52 1.76
CA ASN A 72 8.95 8.63 0.80
C ASN A 72 7.99 9.75 1.17
N MET A 73 6.73 9.41 1.45
CA MET A 73 5.72 10.38 1.85
C MET A 73 6.15 11.11 3.13
N ARG A 74 6.57 10.36 4.16
CA ARG A 74 6.96 10.96 5.43
C ARG A 74 8.19 11.86 5.32
N TRP A 75 9.19 11.42 4.55
CA TRP A 75 10.41 12.15 4.29
C TRP A 75 10.14 13.44 3.48
N GLN A 76 9.29 13.38 2.46
CA GLN A 76 8.86 14.57 1.72
C GLN A 76 8.13 15.56 2.64
N ILE A 77 7.21 15.11 3.49
CA ILE A 77 6.53 15.99 4.45
C ILE A 77 7.56 16.65 5.40
N GLU A 78 8.59 15.91 5.80
CA GLU A 78 9.63 16.41 6.70
C GLU A 78 10.45 17.54 6.06
N ILE A 79 10.85 17.41 4.79
CA ILE A 79 11.73 18.40 4.14
C ILE A 79 10.96 19.46 3.34
N CYS A 80 9.82 19.10 2.74
CA CYS A 80 9.04 19.96 1.85
C CYS A 80 7.85 20.62 2.56
N GLY A 81 7.40 20.09 3.70
CA GLY A 81 6.19 20.57 4.37
C GLY A 81 4.98 20.62 3.44
N LYS A 82 4.31 21.77 3.36
CA LYS A 82 3.13 21.95 2.51
C LYS A 82 3.43 21.85 1.00
N LEU A 83 4.68 22.01 0.57
CA LEU A 83 5.05 21.94 -0.84
C LEU A 83 4.82 20.56 -1.45
N THR A 84 4.79 19.49 -0.66
CA THR A 84 4.48 18.12 -1.14
C THR A 84 3.09 18.02 -1.79
N TRP A 85 2.19 18.95 -1.48
CA TRP A 85 0.83 18.97 -2.03
C TRP A 85 0.66 19.90 -3.23
N THR A 86 1.57 20.86 -3.40
CA THR A 86 1.49 21.89 -4.45
C THR A 86 2.55 21.72 -5.53
N ARG A 87 3.56 20.88 -5.30
CA ARG A 87 4.65 20.60 -6.25
C ARG A 87 4.88 19.10 -6.42
N PRO A 88 4.74 18.58 -7.66
CA PRO A 88 5.17 17.24 -8.07
C PRO A 88 6.57 16.83 -7.61
N ASP A 89 7.52 17.75 -7.67
CA ASP A 89 8.95 17.53 -7.50
C ASP A 89 9.50 18.22 -6.26
N CYS A 90 8.73 18.26 -5.16
CA CYS A 90 9.03 19.13 -4.01
C CYS A 90 10.47 19.00 -3.47
N TYR A 91 11.10 17.83 -3.60
CA TYR A 91 12.49 17.61 -3.18
C TYR A 91 13.50 18.42 -4.01
N ARG A 92 13.14 18.92 -5.18
CA ARG A 92 13.94 19.88 -5.97
C ARG A 92 13.85 21.31 -5.43
N ALA A 93 12.89 21.61 -4.57
CA ALA A 93 12.76 22.91 -3.90
C ALA A 93 13.77 23.10 -2.75
N ILE A 94 14.68 22.14 -2.53
CA ILE A 94 15.75 22.26 -1.53
C ILE A 94 17.14 22.37 -2.17
N THR A 95 17.24 22.82 -3.42
CA THR A 95 18.48 22.83 -4.21
C THR A 95 19.49 23.91 -3.81
N SER A 96 19.05 25.01 -3.18
CA SER A 96 19.93 26.06 -2.63
C SER A 96 19.42 26.57 -1.27
N ARG A 97 20.31 27.16 -0.46
CA ARG A 97 19.92 27.77 0.84
C ARG A 97 18.89 28.87 0.69
N GLU A 98 19.00 29.67 -0.37
CA GLU A 98 18.09 30.78 -0.64
C GLU A 98 16.67 30.26 -0.88
N VAL A 99 16.53 29.30 -1.79
CA VAL A 99 15.23 28.67 -2.09
C VAL A 99 14.63 28.02 -0.84
N VAL A 100 15.44 27.35 -0.01
CA VAL A 100 14.95 26.75 1.25
C VAL A 100 14.43 27.82 2.22
N ARG A 101 15.05 29.00 2.27
CA ARG A 101 14.62 30.12 3.13
C ARG A 101 13.33 30.77 2.64
N GLU A 102 13.21 30.95 1.32
CA GLU A 102 12.04 31.55 0.67
C GLU A 102 10.81 30.64 0.69
N ASN A 103 11.00 29.32 0.77
CA ASN A 103 9.90 28.37 0.89
C ASN A 103 8.99 28.70 2.09
N ALA A 104 7.69 28.80 1.81
CA ALA A 104 6.62 29.03 2.79
C ALA A 104 6.29 27.76 3.60
N VAL A 105 7.30 27.24 4.32
CA VAL A 105 7.22 26.04 5.16
C VAL A 105 7.51 26.38 6.62
N GLY A 106 7.08 25.51 7.54
CA GLY A 106 7.32 25.69 8.97
C GLY A 106 8.81 25.64 9.35
N PRO A 107 9.19 26.19 10.52
CA PRO A 107 10.60 26.28 10.94
C PRO A 107 11.26 24.90 11.08
N PHE A 108 10.51 23.88 11.53
CA PHE A 108 11.00 22.51 11.62
C PHE A 108 11.35 21.95 10.24
N GLN A 109 10.46 22.12 9.25
CA GLN A 109 10.70 21.64 7.88
C GLN A 109 11.87 22.38 7.23
N ARG A 110 11.97 23.70 7.44
CA ARG A 110 13.09 24.50 6.97
C ARG A 110 14.42 24.01 7.55
N ALA A 111 14.46 23.72 8.86
CA ALA A 111 15.66 23.18 9.50
C ALA A 111 16.04 21.79 8.96
N ALA A 112 15.05 20.91 8.76
CA ALA A 112 15.27 19.58 8.17
C ALA A 112 15.80 19.67 6.73
N ALA A 113 15.22 20.54 5.91
CA ALA A 113 15.68 20.82 4.54
C ALA A 113 17.12 21.36 4.52
N LEU A 114 17.44 22.34 5.38
CA LEU A 114 18.80 22.88 5.48
C LEU A 114 19.82 21.84 5.96
N LYS A 115 19.41 20.91 6.83
CA LYS A 115 20.27 19.80 7.27
C LYS A 115 20.62 18.86 6.11
N VAL A 116 19.63 18.50 5.29
CA VAL A 116 19.85 17.69 4.09
C VAL A 116 20.69 18.45 3.07
N TRP A 117 20.38 19.72 2.81
CA TRP A 117 21.16 20.57 1.90
C TRP A 117 22.61 20.68 2.34
N GLY A 118 22.87 20.99 3.62
CA GLY A 118 24.24 21.12 4.15
C GLY A 118 25.05 19.84 4.04
N LYS A 119 24.40 18.67 4.13
CA LYS A 119 25.04 17.37 3.91
C LYS A 119 25.35 17.11 2.43
N CYS A 120 24.46 17.53 1.53
CA CYS A 120 24.53 17.16 0.11
C CYS A 120 24.98 18.26 -0.86
N ALA A 121 25.31 19.45 -0.36
CA ALA A 121 25.89 20.55 -1.11
C ALA A 121 27.35 20.77 -0.67
N ALA A 122 28.22 19.80 -0.92
CA ALA A 122 29.63 19.84 -0.51
C ALA A 122 30.40 21.05 -1.08
N ASP A 123 29.99 21.54 -2.26
CA ASP A 123 30.54 22.74 -2.90
C ASP A 123 29.96 24.06 -2.37
N GLY A 124 28.98 23.99 -1.44
CA GLY A 124 28.25 25.13 -0.90
C GLY A 124 27.32 25.84 -1.88
N LYS A 125 27.21 25.34 -3.12
CA LYS A 125 26.48 26.00 -4.23
C LYS A 125 25.24 25.22 -4.62
N SER A 126 25.34 23.89 -4.74
CA SER A 126 24.28 23.07 -5.30
C SER A 126 24.13 21.73 -4.59
N LEU A 127 22.89 21.34 -4.31
CA LEU A 127 22.58 20.01 -3.82
C LEU A 127 22.84 18.97 -4.92
N LYS A 128 23.59 17.92 -4.60
CA LYS A 128 23.87 16.80 -5.52
C LYS A 128 22.77 15.74 -5.41
N SER A 129 22.15 15.40 -6.53
CA SER A 129 21.05 14.42 -6.60
C SER A 129 21.47 13.03 -6.13
N GLU A 130 22.69 12.60 -6.44
CA GLU A 130 23.24 11.31 -5.99
C GLU A 130 23.40 11.27 -4.47
N CYS A 131 23.88 12.35 -3.87
CA CYS A 131 23.97 12.45 -2.41
C CYS A 131 22.59 12.40 -1.76
N LEU A 132 21.62 13.13 -2.31
CA LEU A 132 20.24 13.13 -1.79
C LEU A 132 19.64 11.72 -1.81
N ARG A 133 19.83 11.01 -2.92
CA ARG A 133 19.40 9.62 -3.07
C ARG A 133 20.09 8.70 -2.07
N SER A 134 21.40 8.84 -1.89
CA SER A 134 22.17 8.05 -0.92
C SER A 134 21.75 8.34 0.54
N ASP A 135 21.55 9.61 0.91
CA ASP A 135 21.06 9.99 2.24
C ASP A 135 19.68 9.41 2.52
N PHE A 136 18.76 9.49 1.55
CA PHE A 136 17.44 8.88 1.63
C PHE A 136 17.53 7.36 1.86
N LEU A 137 18.27 6.65 1.01
CA LEU A 137 18.41 5.20 1.08
C LEU A 137 19.06 4.74 2.40
N SER A 138 20.05 5.49 2.89
CA SER A 138 20.70 5.24 4.17
C SER A 138 19.69 5.33 5.32
N LYS A 139 18.85 6.38 5.36
CA LYS A 139 17.84 6.56 6.40
C LYS A 139 16.75 5.49 6.33
N LEU A 140 16.30 5.15 5.12
CA LEU A 140 15.34 4.07 4.91
C LEU A 140 15.89 2.75 5.47
N ARG A 141 17.12 2.39 5.11
CA ARG A 141 17.80 1.18 5.56
C ARG A 141 17.94 1.13 7.08
N GLU A 142 18.41 2.21 7.70
CA GLU A 142 18.59 2.29 9.14
C GLU A 142 17.26 2.12 9.89
N ARG A 143 16.21 2.81 9.42
CA ARG A 143 14.89 2.75 10.05
C ARG A 143 14.26 1.37 9.92
N THR A 144 14.28 0.76 8.73
CA THR A 144 13.67 -0.55 8.52
C THR A 144 14.43 -1.66 9.24
N ASN A 145 15.77 -1.63 9.26
CA ASN A 145 16.58 -2.58 10.02
C ASN A 145 16.35 -2.47 11.54
N THR A 146 16.18 -1.25 12.04
CA THR A 146 15.87 -1.04 13.46
C THR A 146 14.48 -1.57 13.79
N GLU A 147 13.48 -1.27 12.95
CA GLU A 147 12.11 -1.74 13.15
C GLU A 147 11.99 -3.27 13.07
N MET A 148 12.64 -3.91 12.09
CA MET A 148 12.65 -5.39 11.98
C MET A 148 13.26 -6.04 13.23
N ARG A 149 14.36 -5.49 13.76
CA ARG A 149 14.97 -5.96 15.02
C ARG A 149 14.03 -5.80 16.21
N GLU A 150 13.39 -4.63 16.35
CA GLU A 150 12.40 -4.37 17.40
C GLU A 150 11.24 -5.38 17.35
N ILE A 151 10.77 -5.74 16.15
CA ILE A 151 9.70 -6.73 15.94
C ILE A 151 10.18 -8.16 16.26
N ASP A 152 11.39 -8.54 15.83
CA ASP A 152 11.95 -9.85 16.13
C ASP A 152 12.19 -10.02 17.64
N ASP A 153 12.73 -9.01 18.31
CA ASP A 153 12.93 -8.99 19.77
C ASP A 153 11.60 -9.07 20.52
N CYS A 154 10.59 -8.40 20.01
CA CYS A 154 9.22 -8.45 20.52
C CYS A 154 8.64 -9.87 20.41
N THR A 155 8.69 -10.46 19.22
CA THR A 155 8.14 -11.80 18.95
C THR A 155 8.86 -12.89 19.77
N ARG A 156 10.17 -12.74 20.00
CA ARG A 156 10.94 -13.66 20.85
C ARG A 156 10.55 -13.58 22.33
N ARG A 157 10.26 -12.38 22.85
CA ARG A 157 9.96 -12.17 24.27
C ARG A 157 8.52 -12.52 24.62
N THR A 158 7.55 -12.24 23.74
CA THR A 158 6.12 -12.46 24.01
C THR A 158 5.42 -13.14 22.83
N PRO A 159 5.72 -14.42 22.54
CA PRO A 159 5.23 -15.11 21.34
C PRO A 159 3.70 -15.28 21.28
N SER A 160 3.01 -15.16 22.41
CA SER A 160 1.55 -15.25 22.50
C SER A 160 0.82 -13.90 22.37
N GLU A 161 1.55 -12.78 22.39
CA GLU A 161 0.95 -11.45 22.28
C GLU A 161 0.86 -10.98 20.83
N THR A 162 -0.16 -10.18 20.53
CA THR A 162 -0.23 -9.43 19.26
C THR A 162 0.91 -8.41 19.18
N LEU A 163 1.47 -8.17 17.99
CA LEU A 163 2.59 -7.24 17.80
C LEU A 163 2.25 -5.83 18.31
N GLY A 164 1.02 -5.36 18.11
CA GLY A 164 0.61 -4.03 18.61
C GLY A 164 0.60 -3.88 20.13
N VAL A 165 0.43 -4.98 20.89
CA VAL A 165 0.59 -4.98 22.36
C VAL A 165 2.07 -4.96 22.71
N CYS A 166 2.83 -5.87 22.14
CA CYS A 166 4.22 -6.08 22.49
C CYS A 166 5.14 -4.90 22.10
N LEU A 167 4.85 -4.22 20.98
CA LEU A 167 5.50 -2.97 20.58
C LEU A 167 5.02 -1.75 21.40
N GLY A 168 4.10 -1.94 22.35
CA GLY A 168 3.58 -0.88 23.22
C GLY A 168 2.59 0.07 22.56
N TYR A 169 2.16 -0.17 21.33
CA TYR A 169 1.29 0.76 20.60
C TYR A 169 -0.10 0.91 21.24
N ARG A 170 -0.65 -0.14 21.87
CA ARG A 170 -1.98 -0.06 22.51
C ARG A 170 -2.04 0.88 23.72
N THR A 171 -0.93 1.02 24.45
CA THR A 171 -0.87 1.83 25.69
C THR A 171 -0.62 3.32 25.42
N LEU A 172 -0.19 3.67 24.21
CA LEU A 172 0.04 5.07 23.82
C LEU A 172 -1.27 5.88 23.75
N SER A 173 -1.17 7.15 24.13
CA SER A 173 -2.22 8.14 23.86
C SER A 173 -2.37 8.38 22.36
N GLN A 174 -3.54 8.83 21.91
CA GLN A 174 -3.86 9.01 20.48
C GLN A 174 -2.77 9.80 19.73
N LYS A 175 -2.33 10.94 20.28
CA LYS A 175 -1.30 11.80 19.67
C LYS A 175 0.06 11.09 19.57
N LYS A 176 0.47 10.36 20.62
CA LYS A 176 1.74 9.62 20.64
C LYS A 176 1.70 8.42 19.69
N LEU A 177 0.59 7.70 19.66
CA LEU A 177 0.39 6.55 18.79
C LEU A 177 0.43 6.96 17.31
N TYR A 178 -0.31 8.01 16.93
CA TYR A 178 -0.29 8.52 15.56
C TYR A 178 1.12 8.91 15.12
N LYS A 179 1.84 9.66 15.97
CA LYS A 179 3.24 10.04 15.70
C LYS A 179 4.13 8.80 15.55
N ALA A 180 4.02 7.81 16.44
CA ALA A 180 4.82 6.60 16.36
C ALA A 180 4.54 5.81 15.07
N MET A 181 3.27 5.68 14.67
CA MET A 181 2.85 4.96 13.47
C MET A 181 3.31 5.63 12.17
N GLU A 182 3.30 6.96 12.11
CA GLU A 182 3.73 7.70 10.92
C GLU A 182 5.24 7.89 10.84
N ASP A 183 5.94 7.99 11.97
CA ASP A 183 7.38 8.25 11.98
C ASP A 183 8.24 6.99 11.98
N ASN A 184 7.74 5.88 12.56
CA ASN A 184 8.59 4.73 12.88
C ASN A 184 8.07 3.38 12.38
N ALA A 185 6.76 3.22 12.16
CA ALA A 185 6.14 1.90 11.99
C ALA A 185 5.97 1.48 10.52
N TYR A 186 6.99 1.64 9.66
CA TYR A 186 6.82 1.39 8.22
C TYR A 186 6.65 -0.10 7.90
N VAL A 187 7.48 -0.96 8.49
CA VAL A 187 7.50 -2.41 8.34
C VAL A 187 6.31 -3.04 9.06
N TYR A 188 6.04 -2.66 10.32
CA TYR A 188 4.90 -3.12 11.11
C TYR A 188 3.58 -2.93 10.37
N ARG A 189 3.35 -1.72 9.82
CA ARG A 189 2.18 -1.39 8.99
C ARG A 189 2.10 -2.19 7.68
N SER A 190 3.18 -2.87 7.30
CA SER A 190 3.27 -3.74 6.12
C SER A 190 3.14 -5.23 6.46
N ILE A 191 2.97 -5.59 7.75
CA ILE A 191 2.67 -6.96 8.20
C ILE A 191 1.15 -7.15 8.18
N TYR A 192 0.58 -7.40 6.99
CA TYR A 192 -0.86 -7.37 6.82
C TYR A 192 -1.63 -8.47 7.55
N VAL A 193 -1.01 -9.62 7.81
CA VAL A 193 -1.65 -10.72 8.56
C VAL A 193 -2.02 -10.28 9.98
N GLU A 194 -1.17 -9.51 10.66
CA GLU A 194 -1.42 -8.97 12.00
C GLU A 194 -2.68 -8.10 12.01
N HIS A 195 -2.74 -7.16 11.07
CA HIS A 195 -3.83 -6.19 10.97
C HIS A 195 -5.14 -6.84 10.56
N LEU A 196 -5.11 -7.69 9.53
CA LEU A 196 -6.30 -8.38 9.04
C LEU A 196 -6.90 -9.32 10.09
N GLN A 197 -6.08 -10.02 10.87
CA GLN A 197 -6.55 -10.77 12.04
C GLN A 197 -7.22 -9.87 13.07
N GLY A 198 -6.67 -8.67 13.31
CA GLY A 198 -7.28 -7.66 14.17
C GLY A 198 -8.69 -7.26 13.73
N TRP A 199 -8.91 -7.06 12.43
CA TRP A 199 -10.23 -6.74 11.88
C TRP A 199 -11.21 -7.94 11.92
N LEU A 200 -10.73 -9.15 11.62
CA LEU A 200 -11.53 -10.38 11.67
C LEU A 200 -12.04 -10.75 13.07
N ARG A 201 -11.46 -10.19 14.14
CA ARG A 201 -11.99 -10.32 15.51
C ARG A 201 -13.31 -9.60 15.72
N PHE A 202 -13.59 -8.57 14.93
CA PHE A 202 -14.77 -7.72 15.09
C PHE A 202 -15.77 -7.87 13.96
N TYR A 203 -15.29 -8.05 12.72
CA TYR A 203 -16.13 -8.15 11.54
C TYR A 203 -16.04 -9.54 10.90
N PRO A 204 -17.18 -10.15 10.53
CA PRO A 204 -17.18 -11.41 9.80
C PRO A 204 -16.56 -11.23 8.41
N PRO A 205 -15.99 -12.29 7.80
CA PRO A 205 -15.40 -12.22 6.47
C PRO A 205 -16.30 -11.63 5.39
N SER A 206 -17.62 -11.84 5.46
CA SER A 206 -18.59 -11.27 4.52
C SER A 206 -18.71 -9.74 4.56
N GLN A 207 -18.19 -9.10 5.61
CA GLN A 207 -18.13 -7.64 5.78
C GLN A 207 -16.76 -7.06 5.42
N LEU A 208 -15.82 -7.89 4.97
CA LEU A 208 -14.46 -7.49 4.63
C LEU A 208 -14.15 -7.84 3.16
N LEU A 209 -13.59 -6.89 2.42
CA LEU A 209 -13.06 -7.11 1.08
C LEU A 209 -11.59 -6.69 1.05
N VAL A 210 -10.72 -7.57 0.54
CA VAL A 210 -9.30 -7.34 0.31
C VAL A 210 -9.05 -7.29 -1.20
N VAL A 211 -8.50 -6.18 -1.65
CA VAL A 211 -8.14 -5.93 -3.07
C VAL A 211 -6.65 -5.63 -3.15
N PRO A 212 -5.88 -6.34 -4.01
CA PRO A 212 -4.51 -5.94 -4.31
C PRO A 212 -4.49 -4.57 -4.99
N SER A 213 -3.72 -3.63 -4.45
CA SER A 213 -3.60 -2.26 -4.97
C SER A 213 -3.08 -2.25 -6.42
N GLU A 214 -2.20 -3.19 -6.75
CA GLU A 214 -1.67 -3.40 -8.10
C GLU A 214 -2.77 -3.64 -9.13
N ALA A 215 -3.88 -4.27 -8.71
CA ALA A 215 -5.03 -4.50 -9.58
C ALA A 215 -5.68 -3.19 -10.06
N LEU A 216 -5.47 -2.09 -9.34
CA LEU A 216 -5.99 -0.76 -9.71
C LEU A 216 -5.03 0.02 -10.63
N PHE A 217 -3.76 -0.41 -10.74
CA PHE A 217 -2.77 0.32 -11.54
C PHE A 217 -2.91 0.02 -13.03
N ALA A 218 -3.10 -1.25 -13.42
CA ALA A 218 -3.19 -1.63 -14.82
C ALA A 218 -4.62 -1.57 -15.37
N ASP A 219 -4.77 -1.09 -16.61
CA ASP A 219 -6.07 -1.03 -17.30
C ASP A 219 -6.70 -2.41 -17.48
N SER A 220 -5.89 -3.46 -17.61
CA SER A 220 -6.34 -4.85 -17.77
C SER A 220 -6.98 -5.43 -16.52
N THR A 221 -6.56 -5.01 -15.32
CA THR A 221 -7.03 -5.55 -14.03
C THR A 221 -8.03 -4.64 -13.34
N ARG A 222 -7.98 -3.33 -13.61
CA ARG A 222 -8.81 -2.31 -12.92
C ARG A 222 -10.31 -2.55 -13.05
N PRO A 223 -10.88 -2.92 -14.22
CA PRO A 223 -12.30 -3.22 -14.34
C PRO A 223 -12.75 -4.34 -13.41
N ALA A 224 -11.95 -5.42 -13.28
CA ALA A 224 -12.27 -6.54 -12.40
C ALA A 224 -12.20 -6.15 -10.92
N ALA A 225 -11.23 -5.32 -10.52
CA ALA A 225 -11.13 -4.81 -9.16
C ALA A 225 -12.33 -3.92 -8.80
N MET A 226 -12.73 -3.03 -9.70
CA MET A 226 -13.90 -2.16 -9.50
C MET A 226 -15.23 -2.91 -9.54
N ALA A 227 -15.35 -3.95 -10.37
CA ALA A 227 -16.51 -4.85 -10.35
C ALA A 227 -16.61 -5.60 -9.02
N SER A 228 -15.48 -6.12 -8.50
CA SER A 228 -15.44 -6.76 -7.18
C SER A 228 -15.91 -5.80 -6.07
N PHE A 229 -15.47 -4.55 -6.11
CA PHE A 229 -15.91 -3.51 -5.18
C PHE A 229 -17.41 -3.23 -5.29
N ALA A 230 -17.93 -3.05 -6.50
CA ALA A 230 -19.35 -2.81 -6.74
C ALA A 230 -20.22 -3.98 -6.23
N THR A 231 -19.87 -5.22 -6.59
CA THR A 231 -20.56 -6.43 -6.13
C THR A 231 -20.53 -6.53 -4.60
N PHE A 232 -19.38 -6.28 -3.97
CA PHE A 232 -19.27 -6.29 -2.52
C PHE A 232 -20.21 -5.27 -1.85
N LEU A 233 -20.41 -4.10 -2.46
CA LEU A 233 -21.37 -3.10 -1.97
C LEU A 233 -22.83 -3.41 -2.32
N GLY A 234 -23.10 -4.44 -3.11
CA GLY A 234 -24.44 -4.75 -3.62
C GLY A 234 -24.90 -3.78 -4.72
N LEU A 235 -23.96 -3.19 -5.45
CA LEU A 235 -24.21 -2.33 -6.60
C LEU A 235 -24.12 -3.14 -7.90
N SER A 236 -24.93 -2.76 -8.89
CA SER A 236 -24.74 -3.28 -10.25
C SER A 236 -23.36 -2.85 -10.76
N ALA A 237 -22.64 -3.77 -11.40
CA ALA A 237 -21.30 -3.50 -11.97
C ALA A 237 -21.34 -2.52 -13.16
N SER A 238 -22.53 -2.24 -13.70
CA SER A 238 -22.76 -1.28 -14.78
C SER A 238 -24.12 -0.58 -14.63
N GLY A 239 -24.27 0.56 -15.30
CA GLY A 239 -25.51 1.36 -15.29
C GLY A 239 -25.34 2.73 -14.61
N PRO A 240 -26.42 3.50 -14.39
CA PRO A 240 -26.32 4.87 -13.88
C PRO A 240 -25.70 4.98 -12.48
N SER A 241 -25.65 3.88 -11.72
CA SER A 241 -25.06 3.83 -10.37
C SER A 241 -23.54 3.66 -10.35
N VAL A 242 -22.91 3.28 -11.47
CA VAL A 242 -21.45 3.12 -11.59
C VAL A 242 -21.00 3.78 -12.89
N ASN A 243 -20.26 4.88 -12.80
CA ASN A 243 -19.75 5.60 -13.97
C ASN A 243 -18.31 5.14 -14.31
N PRO A 244 -18.13 4.21 -15.27
CA PRO A 244 -16.80 3.69 -15.60
C PRO A 244 -15.87 4.75 -16.20
N LYS A 245 -16.42 5.84 -16.76
CA LYS A 245 -15.61 6.92 -17.34
C LYS A 245 -14.76 7.63 -16.28
N VAL A 246 -15.18 7.62 -15.02
CA VAL A 246 -14.39 8.18 -13.91
C VAL A 246 -13.08 7.42 -13.71
N LEU A 247 -13.04 6.12 -14.05
CA LEU A 247 -11.84 5.30 -13.89
C LEU A 247 -10.73 5.62 -14.89
N THR A 248 -11.05 6.36 -15.96
CA THR A 248 -10.12 6.70 -17.04
C THR A 248 -10.03 8.21 -17.26
N ALA A 249 -10.84 9.00 -16.55
CA ALA A 249 -10.79 10.45 -16.62
C ALA A 249 -9.56 10.99 -15.87
N ALA A 250 -8.92 12.01 -16.42
CA ALA A 250 -7.80 12.70 -15.78
C ALA A 250 -8.18 13.11 -14.34
N SER A 251 -7.29 12.83 -13.39
CA SER A 251 -7.46 13.30 -12.02
C SER A 251 -7.42 14.83 -12.02
N PRO A 252 -8.28 15.52 -11.26
CA PRO A 252 -8.17 16.97 -11.08
C PRO A 252 -6.82 17.41 -10.47
N ALA A 253 -6.07 16.47 -9.87
CA ALA A 253 -4.74 16.68 -9.32
C ALA A 253 -3.60 16.24 -10.26
N ALA A 254 -3.91 15.72 -11.46
CA ALA A 254 -2.89 15.30 -12.41
C ALA A 254 -2.31 16.50 -13.17
N THR A 255 -0.99 16.51 -13.31
CA THR A 255 -0.25 17.54 -14.06
C THR A 255 0.03 17.15 -15.51
N ASP A 256 -0.22 15.89 -15.87
CA ASP A 256 0.08 15.27 -17.16
C ASP A 256 -1.16 14.63 -17.81
N GLY A 257 -2.35 14.84 -17.23
CA GLY A 257 -3.59 14.24 -17.71
C GLY A 257 -3.80 12.78 -17.31
N SER A 258 -2.93 12.21 -16.47
CA SER A 258 -3.10 10.85 -15.96
C SER A 258 -4.35 10.73 -15.06
N PRO A 259 -5.08 9.59 -15.09
CA PRO A 259 -6.34 9.45 -14.37
C PRO A 259 -6.21 9.30 -12.85
N HIS A 260 -5.04 8.90 -12.34
CA HIS A 260 -4.90 8.48 -10.93
C HIS A 260 -3.65 9.01 -10.21
N GLU A 261 -2.89 9.91 -10.81
CA GLU A 261 -1.67 10.43 -10.20
C GLU A 261 -1.86 11.87 -9.74
N ASN A 262 -1.29 12.19 -8.58
CA ASN A 262 -1.11 13.57 -8.11
C ASN A 262 0.20 14.17 -8.65
N GLY A 263 0.76 13.55 -9.71
CA GLY A 263 2.02 13.90 -10.35
C GLY A 263 3.25 13.80 -9.46
N ARG A 264 3.15 13.29 -8.22
CA ARG A 264 4.29 13.32 -7.28
C ARG A 264 5.41 12.41 -7.74
N THR A 265 6.60 12.99 -7.80
CA THR A 265 7.86 12.28 -8.07
C THR A 265 8.60 12.05 -6.77
N TYR A 266 9.33 10.94 -6.68
CA TYR A 266 10.14 10.60 -5.52
C TYR A 266 11.63 10.64 -5.86
N VAL A 267 12.47 10.73 -4.83
CA VAL A 267 13.94 10.61 -5.01
C VAL A 267 14.31 9.16 -5.36
N VAL A 268 13.49 8.22 -4.88
CA VAL A 268 13.61 6.79 -5.09
C VAL A 268 12.21 6.24 -5.39
N ASP A 269 11.96 5.87 -6.63
CA ASP A 269 10.68 5.28 -7.04
C ASP A 269 10.60 3.79 -6.67
N GLU A 270 11.73 3.09 -6.76
CA GLU A 270 11.88 1.68 -6.41
C GLU A 270 13.08 1.44 -5.50
N ALA A 271 12.91 0.53 -4.54
CA ALA A 271 13.95 0.20 -3.58
C ALA A 271 15.04 -0.62 -4.28
N PRO A 272 16.33 -0.22 -4.19
CA PRO A 272 17.43 -1.02 -4.72
C PRO A 272 17.41 -2.43 -4.17
N GLU A 273 17.81 -3.41 -4.97
CA GLU A 273 17.70 -4.84 -4.64
C GLU A 273 18.46 -5.21 -3.36
N GLU A 274 19.61 -4.57 -3.11
CA GLU A 274 20.38 -4.68 -1.86
C GLU A 274 19.59 -4.33 -0.59
N LEU A 275 18.58 -3.48 -0.69
CA LEU A 275 17.68 -3.10 0.40
C LEU A 275 16.38 -3.92 0.35
N ALA A 276 15.85 -4.17 -0.84
CA ALA A 276 14.58 -4.85 -1.04
C ALA A 276 14.64 -6.35 -0.72
N ALA A 277 15.69 -7.05 -1.16
CA ALA A 277 15.78 -8.51 -1.02
C ALA A 277 15.79 -8.99 0.45
N PRO A 278 16.60 -8.40 1.37
CA PRO A 278 16.56 -8.79 2.78
C PRO A 278 15.20 -8.54 3.43
N MET A 279 14.55 -7.42 3.08
CA MET A 279 13.23 -7.08 3.61
C MET A 279 12.14 -8.01 3.08
N ARG A 280 12.16 -8.35 1.78
CA ARG A 280 11.26 -9.36 1.19
C ARG A 280 11.44 -10.71 1.85
N ALA A 281 12.69 -11.15 2.07
CA ALA A 281 12.99 -12.39 2.77
C ALA A 281 12.42 -12.39 4.20
N TRP A 282 12.60 -11.29 4.94
CA TRP A 282 12.10 -11.14 6.31
C TRP A 282 10.56 -11.12 6.39
N LEU A 283 9.90 -10.50 5.41
CA LEU A 283 8.43 -10.43 5.32
C LEU A 283 7.80 -11.72 4.77
N CYS A 284 8.54 -12.54 4.03
CA CYS A 284 8.03 -13.74 3.36
C CYS A 284 7.24 -14.68 4.28
N PRO A 285 7.71 -15.04 5.50
CA PRO A 285 6.92 -15.89 6.41
C PRO A 285 5.56 -15.28 6.77
N LYS A 286 5.50 -13.95 6.95
CA LYS A 286 4.26 -13.23 7.29
C LYS A 286 3.31 -13.17 6.09
N ASN A 287 3.85 -12.99 4.89
CA ASN A 287 3.06 -13.05 3.65
C ASN A 287 2.50 -14.46 3.38
N ARG A 288 3.23 -15.53 3.72
CA ARG A 288 2.70 -16.90 3.66
C ARG A 288 1.53 -17.10 4.63
N GLN A 289 1.61 -16.53 5.84
CA GLN A 289 0.49 -16.58 6.79
C GLN A 289 -0.71 -15.78 6.28
N LEU A 290 -0.48 -14.60 5.69
CA LEU A 290 -1.52 -13.82 5.01
C LEU A 290 -2.19 -14.64 3.90
N ALA A 291 -1.42 -15.28 3.03
CA ALA A 291 -1.95 -16.11 1.95
C ALA A 291 -2.85 -17.23 2.48
N LYS A 292 -2.44 -17.93 3.56
CA LYS A 292 -3.28 -18.93 4.24
C LYS A 292 -4.56 -18.33 4.80
N LEU A 293 -4.49 -17.13 5.38
CA LEU A 293 -5.66 -16.43 5.92
C LEU A 293 -6.66 -16.04 4.80
N LEU A 294 -6.16 -15.56 3.66
CA LEU A 294 -6.96 -15.23 2.48
C LEU A 294 -7.51 -16.47 1.76
N GLN A 295 -6.87 -17.63 1.88
CA GLN A 295 -7.43 -18.89 1.37
C GLN A 295 -8.54 -19.44 2.28
N ARG A 296 -8.41 -19.23 3.60
CA ARG A 296 -9.40 -19.69 4.58
C ARG A 296 -10.69 -18.87 4.53
N HIS A 297 -10.62 -17.61 4.12
CA HIS A 297 -11.75 -16.69 4.10
C HIS A 297 -11.87 -16.06 2.70
N PRO A 298 -13.06 -16.03 2.06
CA PRO A 298 -13.25 -15.47 0.72
C PRO A 298 -13.22 -13.93 0.75
N LEU A 299 -12.08 -13.37 1.16
CA LEU A 299 -11.87 -11.94 1.33
C LEU A 299 -11.50 -11.26 0.01
N THR A 300 -11.09 -12.01 -1.00
CA THR A 300 -10.82 -11.51 -2.35
C THR A 300 -11.76 -12.20 -3.33
N SER A 301 -12.33 -11.45 -4.27
CA SER A 301 -13.22 -12.01 -5.29
C SER A 301 -12.51 -13.06 -6.14
N GLU A 302 -13.16 -14.19 -6.40
CA GLU A 302 -12.66 -15.23 -7.30
C GLU A 302 -12.43 -14.69 -8.72
N ALA A 303 -13.33 -13.85 -9.22
CA ALA A 303 -13.21 -13.26 -10.55
C ALA A 303 -11.96 -12.37 -10.64
N LEU A 304 -11.71 -11.55 -9.61
CA LEU A 304 -10.49 -10.75 -9.51
C LEU A 304 -9.25 -11.64 -9.43
N THR A 305 -9.30 -12.72 -8.64
CA THR A 305 -8.19 -13.67 -8.51
C THR A 305 -7.83 -14.30 -9.85
N ARG A 306 -8.81 -14.74 -10.65
CA ARG A 306 -8.57 -15.31 -11.99
C ARG A 306 -7.89 -14.30 -12.93
N VAL A 307 -8.37 -13.06 -12.93
CA VAL A 307 -7.78 -11.98 -13.76
C VAL A 307 -6.33 -11.69 -13.35
N LEU A 308 -6.03 -11.67 -12.05
CA LEU A 308 -4.68 -11.46 -11.53
C LEU A 308 -3.73 -12.61 -11.90
N VAL A 309 -4.19 -13.87 -11.82
CA VAL A 309 -3.39 -15.04 -12.22
C VAL A 309 -3.10 -15.01 -13.72
N ALA A 310 -4.10 -14.69 -14.54
CA ALA A 310 -3.91 -14.56 -15.99
C ALA A 310 -2.93 -13.44 -16.36
N ALA A 311 -2.99 -12.30 -15.67
CA ALA A 311 -2.06 -11.20 -15.87
C ALA A 311 -0.62 -11.52 -15.40
N GLY A 312 -0.48 -12.26 -14.30
CA GLY A 312 0.83 -12.67 -13.76
C GLY A 312 1.52 -13.77 -14.58
N GLY A 313 0.75 -14.63 -15.26
CA GLY A 313 1.29 -15.71 -16.12
C GLY A 313 1.94 -15.23 -17.42
N GLN A 314 1.75 -13.97 -17.83
CA GLN A 314 2.37 -13.40 -19.04
C GLN A 314 3.73 -12.73 -18.78
N GLY A 315 4.20 -12.66 -17.53
CA GLY A 315 5.41 -11.91 -17.13
C GLY A 315 6.64 -12.74 -16.76
N GLY A 316 6.63 -14.06 -16.97
CA GLY A 316 7.73 -14.95 -16.57
C GLY A 316 7.94 -16.10 -17.56
N GLY A 317 8.57 -15.80 -18.70
CA GLY A 317 8.90 -16.78 -19.74
C GLY A 317 10.11 -16.31 -20.53
N GLY A 318 11.29 -16.48 -19.93
CA GLY A 318 12.59 -16.11 -20.49
C GLY A 318 13.69 -16.82 -19.73
N GLY A 319 13.55 -18.13 -19.56
CA GLY A 319 14.58 -19.03 -19.08
C GLY A 319 14.55 -20.22 -20.03
N GLU A 320 15.64 -20.41 -20.77
CA GLU A 320 15.84 -21.50 -21.70
C GLU A 320 15.68 -22.84 -20.99
N ASP A 321 14.62 -23.58 -21.32
CA ASP A 321 14.55 -25.01 -21.07
C ASP A 321 15.52 -25.66 -22.08
N GLY A 322 16.69 -26.05 -21.58
CA GLY A 322 17.59 -26.95 -22.29
C GLY A 322 16.93 -28.32 -22.44
N GLU A 323 16.42 -28.60 -23.64
CA GLU A 323 16.07 -29.95 -24.09
C GLU A 323 17.27 -30.89 -23.92
N VAL A 324 17.16 -31.82 -22.98
CA VAL A 324 17.92 -33.07 -23.04
C VAL A 324 17.04 -34.06 -23.78
N SER A 325 17.31 -34.26 -25.07
CA SER A 325 16.68 -35.31 -25.87
C SER A 325 17.36 -36.65 -25.60
N GLU A 326 16.66 -37.54 -24.90
CA GLU A 326 16.90 -38.98 -25.00
C GLU A 326 16.30 -39.47 -26.33
N ALA A 327 17.14 -39.63 -27.35
CA ALA A 327 16.82 -40.43 -28.52
C ALA A 327 17.25 -41.88 -28.26
N GLY A 328 16.28 -42.72 -27.93
CA GLY A 328 16.43 -44.18 -27.95
C GLY A 328 16.44 -44.68 -29.38
N GLU A 329 17.57 -45.23 -29.81
CA GLU A 329 17.68 -45.97 -31.07
C GLU A 329 17.55 -47.47 -30.76
N VAL A 330 16.50 -48.08 -31.31
CA VAL A 330 16.26 -49.53 -31.27
C VAL A 330 16.77 -50.13 -32.57
N ALA A 331 17.81 -50.97 -32.48
CA ALA A 331 18.18 -51.90 -33.55
C ALA A 331 18.65 -53.25 -32.96
N ALA A 332 17.67 -54.15 -32.88
CA ALA A 332 17.70 -55.59 -33.08
C ALA A 332 19.04 -56.37 -33.35
N VAL A 333 19.15 -57.47 -32.59
CA VAL A 333 19.52 -58.86 -33.01
C VAL A 333 20.97 -59.35 -32.92
N GLY A 334 21.11 -60.47 -32.18
CA GLY A 334 22.12 -61.54 -32.32
C GLY A 334 23.35 -61.33 -31.44
N GLY A 335 23.77 -62.21 -30.53
CA GLY A 335 23.57 -63.65 -30.41
C GLY A 335 24.96 -64.29 -30.24
N GLY A 336 25.22 -64.88 -29.07
CA GLY A 336 26.25 -65.91 -28.89
C GLY A 336 27.64 -65.47 -28.38
N GLY A 337 28.01 -66.00 -27.22
CA GLY A 337 29.23 -66.80 -27.06
C GLY A 337 30.57 -66.07 -26.88
N GLU A 338 31.08 -66.22 -25.66
CA GLU A 338 32.49 -66.06 -25.18
C GLU A 338 33.10 -64.65 -25.12
#